data_AF-A0A3D5Q2W1-F1
#
_entry.id   AF-A0A3D5Q2W1-F1
#
_cell.length_a   1.000
_cell.length_b   1.000
_cell.length_c   1.000
_cell.angle_alpha   90.00
_cell.angle_beta   90.00
_cell.angle_gamma   90.00
#
_symmetry.space_group_name_H-M   'P 1'
#
loop_
_entity.id
_entity.type
_entity.pdbx_description
1 polymer ?
#
loop_
_entity_poly.entity_id
_entity_poly.type
_entity_poly.pdbx_seq_one_letter_code
_entity_poly.pdbx_strand_id
1 'polypeptide(L)' 'MRSATHQPEQAFFRPADACRYLGIGRTKLHNLAETDPDFPRKIRISPRCVGWTRGQLDEWLSAKQKEVVQ' A
#
# COMPACT_ATOMS: atom_id res chain seq x y z
N MET A 1 -9.79 30.96 4.04
CA MET A 1 -8.32 30.88 4.18
C MET A 1 -7.93 29.46 3.77
N ARG A 2 -7.27 29.30 2.62
CA ARG A 2 -6.90 28.01 2.05
C ARG A 2 -5.60 27.54 2.72
N SER A 3 -5.70 26.68 3.72
CA SER A 3 -4.55 25.89 4.15
C SER A 3 -4.42 24.74 3.15
N ALA A 4 -3.75 25.01 2.02
CA ALA A 4 -3.19 23.95 1.21
C ALA A 4 -2.09 23.31 2.07
N THR A 5 -2.46 22.30 2.85
CA THR A 5 -1.50 21.37 3.42
C THR A 5 -0.76 20.79 2.23
N HIS A 6 0.47 21.27 2.03
CA HIS A 6 1.46 20.60 1.22
C HIS A 6 1.61 19.21 1.85
N GLN A 7 0.80 18.25 1.40
CA GLN A 7 0.93 16.87 1.81
C GLN A 7 2.30 16.47 1.29
N PRO A 8 3.31 16.25 2.15
CA PRO A 8 4.51 15.60 1.67
C PRO A 8 4.01 14.30 1.07
N GLU A 9 4.32 14.11 -0.21
CA GLU A 9 4.16 12.89 -0.99
C GLU A 9 4.12 11.70 -0.03
N GLN A 10 2.91 11.21 0.30
CA GLN A 10 2.74 10.40 1.51
C GLN A 10 3.56 9.13 1.36
N ALA A 11 4.73 9.12 2.00
CA ALA A 11 5.68 8.03 1.92
C ALA A 11 5.17 6.78 2.63
N PHE A 12 4.04 6.88 3.34
CA PHE A 12 3.47 5.84 4.18
C PHE A 12 1.94 5.76 4.05
N PHE A 13 1.47 4.61 3.55
CA PHE A 13 0.07 4.25 3.35
C PHE A 13 -0.41 3.34 4.47
N ARG A 14 -1.40 3.78 5.23
CA ARG A 14 -2.13 2.91 6.17
C ARG A 14 -3.01 1.92 5.39
N PRO A 15 -3.57 0.88 6.04
CA PRO A 15 -4.48 -0.07 5.37
C PRO A 15 -5.64 0.58 4.62
N ALA A 16 -6.21 1.66 5.16
CA ALA A 16 -7.26 2.40 4.48
C ALA A 16 -6.76 3.13 3.23
N ASP A 17 -5.57 3.74 3.29
CA ASP A 17 -5.00 4.48 2.17
C ASP A 17 -4.42 3.54 1.11
N ALA A 18 -3.79 2.42 1.50
CA ALA A 18 -3.34 1.38 0.58
C ALA A 18 -4.53 0.76 -0.17
N CYS A 19 -5.64 0.49 0.53
CA CYS A 19 -6.91 0.06 -0.06
C CYS A 19 -7.42 1.06 -1.11
N ARG A 20 -7.38 2.36 -0.83
CA ARG A 20 -7.76 3.42 -1.78
C ARG A 20 -6.80 3.50 -2.96
N TYR A 21 -5.49 3.43 -2.70
CA TYR A 21 -4.45 3.51 -3.72
C TYR A 21 -4.53 2.36 -4.71
N LEU A 22 -4.71 1.14 -4.20
CA LEU A 22 -4.82 -0.08 -5.01
C LEU A 22 -6.23 -0.30 -5.59
N GLY A 23 -7.23 0.44 -5.11
CA GLY A 23 -8.64 0.27 -5.53
C GLY A 23 -9.27 -1.05 -5.08
N ILE A 24 -8.73 -1.72 -4.05
CA ILE A 24 -9.22 -3.01 -3.55
C ILE A 24 -9.84 -2.87 -2.15
N GLY A 25 -10.78 -3.74 -1.78
CA GLY A 25 -11.34 -3.75 -0.42
C GLY A 25 -10.34 -4.19 0.66
N ARG A 26 -10.57 -3.80 1.92
CA ARG A 26 -9.74 -4.19 3.09
C ARG A 26 -9.55 -5.70 3.20
N THR A 27 -10.61 -6.48 3.01
CA THR A 27 -10.54 -7.94 3.06
C THR A 27 -9.59 -8.51 2.01
N LYS A 28 -9.57 -7.93 0.81
CA LYS A 28 -8.66 -8.36 -0.25
C LYS A 28 -7.22 -7.94 0.04
N LEU A 29 -7.01 -6.75 0.60
CA LEU A 29 -5.70 -6.31 1.07
C LEU A 29 -5.13 -7.24 2.16
N HIS A 30 -5.96 -7.63 3.13
CA HIS A 30 -5.56 -8.58 4.19
C HIS A 30 -5.23 -9.96 3.62
N ASN A 31 -6.10 -10.50 2.77
CA ASN A 31 -5.82 -11.77 2.09
C ASN A 31 -4.52 -11.71 1.30
N LEU A 32 -4.31 -10.68 0.46
CA LEU A 32 -3.06 -10.53 -0.30
C LEU A 32 -1.84 -10.50 0.61
N ALA A 33 -1.90 -9.75 1.72
CA ALA A 33 -0.80 -9.70 2.68
C ALA A 33 -0.53 -11.03 3.41
N GLU A 34 -1.46 -11.99 3.38
CA GLU A 34 -1.33 -13.32 3.99
C GLU A 34 -1.04 -14.42 2.97
N THR A 35 -1.60 -14.32 1.75
CA THR A 35 -1.55 -15.36 0.71
C THR A 35 -0.49 -15.11 -0.34
N ASP A 36 -0.20 -13.85 -0.67
CA ASP A 36 0.70 -13.48 -1.75
C ASP A 36 2.07 -13.14 -1.13
N PRO A 37 3.09 -13.99 -1.32
CA PRO A 37 4.42 -13.77 -0.76
C PRO A 37 5.16 -12.59 -1.41
N ASP A 38 4.71 -12.18 -2.60
CA ASP A 38 5.21 -11.01 -3.33
C ASP A 38 4.63 -9.70 -2.76
N PHE A 39 3.51 -9.77 -2.04
CA PHE A 39 2.91 -8.60 -1.42
C PHE A 39 3.81 -8.06 -0.30
N PRO A 40 4.08 -6.74 -0.29
CA PRO A 40 5.05 -6.17 0.64
C PRO A 40 4.63 -6.36 2.09
N ARG A 41 5.59 -6.66 2.96
CA ARG A 41 5.33 -6.78 4.40
C ARG A 41 4.95 -5.42 5.01
N LYS A 42 3.93 -5.45 5.86
CA LYS A 42 3.50 -4.30 6.66
C LYS A 42 4.65 -3.77 7.52
N ILE A 43 4.98 -2.51 7.36
CA ILE A 43 5.92 -1.77 8.20
C ILE A 43 5.17 -1.31 9.44
N ARG A 44 5.69 -1.68 10.62
CA ARG A 44 5.14 -1.27 11.91
C ARG A 44 5.95 -0.10 12.48
N ILE A 45 5.41 1.11 12.32
CA ILE A 45 5.99 2.34 12.90
C ILE A 45 5.68 2.41 14.40
N SER A 46 4.51 1.92 14.82
CA SER A 46 4.08 1.93 16.22
C SER A 46 3.07 0.80 16.49
N PRO A 47 2.72 0.51 17.76
CA PRO A 47 1.80 -0.57 18.09
C PRO A 47 0.45 -0.48 17.35
N ARG A 48 -0.02 0.74 17.09
CA ARG A 48 -1.27 1.06 16.39
C ARG A 48 -1.07 1.61 14.96
N CYS A 49 0.17 1.81 14.53
CA CYS A 49 0.46 2.35 13.20
C CYS A 49 1.25 1.33 12.39
N VAL A 50 0.53 0.66 11.49
CA VAL A 50 1.07 -0.22 10.46
C VAL A 50 0.69 0.30 9.09
N GLY A 51 1.50 -0.01 8.09
CA GLY A 51 1.27 0.45 6.73
C GLY A 51 2.37 0.00 5.78
N TRP A 52 2.36 0.58 4.59
CA TRP A 52 3.29 0.28 3.50
C TRP A 52 3.86 1.57 2.96
N THR A 53 5.06 1.53 2.38
CA THR A 53 5.56 2.69 1.65
C THR A 53 5.03 2.73 0.22
N ARG A 54 5.09 3.92 -0.41
CA ARG A 54 4.73 4.07 -1.82
C ARG A 54 5.55 3.12 -2.71
N GLY A 55 6.87 3.08 -2.50
CA GLY A 55 7.78 2.25 -3.30
C GLY A 55 7.44 0.77 -3.21
N GLN A 56 7.07 0.27 -2.03
CA GLN A 56 6.62 -1.10 -1.85
C GLN A 56 5.35 -1.43 -2.65
N LEU A 57 4.36 -0.53 -2.62
CA LEU A 57 3.12 -0.74 -3.38
C LEU A 57 3.35 -0.64 -4.90
N ASP A 58 4.24 0.25 -5.33
CA ASP A 58 4.62 0.44 -6.73
C ASP A 58 5.42 -0.75 -7.29
N GLU A 59 6.38 -1.26 -6.50
CA GLU A 59 7.18 -2.44 -6.85
C GLU A 59 6.29 -3.67 -7.04
N TRP A 60 5.33 -3.89 -6.14
CA TRP A 60 4.34 -4.97 -6.27
C TRP A 60 3.42 -4.80 -7.49
N LEU A 61 2.95 -3.59 -7.76
CA LEU A 61 2.16 -3.31 -8.97
C LEU A 61 2.98 -3.60 -10.23
N SER A 62 4.25 -3.22 -10.25
CA SER A 62 5.18 -3.49 -11.35
C SER A 62 5.43 -4.99 -11.53
N ALA A 63 5.61 -5.73 -10.44
CA ALA A 63 5.75 -7.19 -10.45
C ALA A 63 4.49 -7.88 -11.02
N LYS A 64 3.29 -7.49 -10.55
CA LYS A 64 2.01 -8.02 -11.06
C LYS A 64 1.75 -7.66 -12.52
N GLN A 65 2.12 -6.45 -12.96
CA GLN A 65 2.03 -6.07 -14.37
C GLN A 65 2.90 -6.97 -15.26
N LYS A 66 4.11 -7.33 -14.81
CA LYS A 66 4.98 -8.26 -15.53
C LYS A 66 4.42 -9.68 -15.57
N GLU A 67 3.82 -10.15 -14.49
CA GLU A 67 3.16 -11.47 -14.42
C GLU A 67 2.00 -11.59 -15.42
N VAL A 68 1.17 -10.54 -15.57
CA VAL A 68 -0.03 -10.56 -16.44
C VAL A 68 0.30 -10.36 -17.92
N VAL A 69 1.43 -9.74 -18.24
CA VAL A 69 1.86 -9.46 -19.62
C VAL A 69 2.57 -10.66 -20.27
N GLN A 70 2.92 -11.70 -19.51
CA GLN A 70 3.62 -12.89 -20.00
C GLN A 70 2.65 -13.99 -20.45
#